data_AF-A0A2Z5K2G2-F1
#
_entry.id   AF-A0A2Z5K2G2-F1
#
_cell.length_a   1.000
_cell.length_b   1.000
_cell.length_c   1.000
_cell.angle_alpha   90.00
_cell.angle_beta   90.00
_cell.angle_gamma   90.00
#
_symmetry.space_group_name_H-M   'P 1'
#
loop_
_entity.id
_entity.type
_entity.pdbx_description
1 polymer ?
#
loop_
_entity_poly.entity_id
_entity_poly.type
_entity_poly.pdbx_seq_one_letter_code
_entity_poly.pdbx_strand_id
1 'polypeptide(L)'
;MARAEGVSATELAPFAQGIGAILPPLFAETAADADAGTYTGEGNPLTSAVSSMAHIVHVSEEHGIDAGVMRAAEGMARRAIGLGHGEDGFIRIAEVIARR
;
A
#
# COMPACT_ATOMS: atom_id res chain seq x y z
N MET A 1 7.95 -5.77 13.14
CA MET A 1 7.23 -4.64 13.74
C MET A 1 6.50 -5.03 15.02
N ALA A 2 5.41 -5.80 14.96
CA ALA A 2 4.60 -6.14 16.15
C ALA A 2 5.40 -6.58 17.40
N ARG A 3 6.37 -7.49 17.25
CA ARG A 3 7.23 -7.91 18.36
C ARG A 3 8.07 -6.77 18.97
N ALA A 4 8.51 -5.82 18.15
CA ALA A 4 9.27 -4.65 18.62
C ALA A 4 8.38 -3.73 19.47
N GLU A 5 7.08 -3.71 19.19
CA GLU A 5 6.04 -2.99 19.93
C GLU A 5 5.44 -3.80 21.10
N GLY A 6 6.09 -4.91 21.50
CA GLY A 6 5.62 -5.76 22.60
C GLY A 6 4.39 -6.63 22.28
N VAL A 7 3.98 -6.72 21.02
CA VAL A 7 2.83 -7.55 20.58
C VAL A 7 3.34 -8.90 20.07
N SER A 8 2.88 -9.99 20.70
CA SER A 8 3.19 -11.34 20.24
C SER A 8 2.50 -11.66 18.91
N ALA A 9 3.03 -12.67 18.20
CA ALA A 9 2.42 -13.12 16.94
C ALA A 9 0.99 -13.65 17.13
N THR A 10 0.72 -14.29 18.26
CA THR A 10 -0.61 -14.82 18.60
C THR A 10 -1.60 -13.72 18.94
N GLU A 11 -1.16 -12.62 19.55
CA GLU A 11 -2.00 -11.43 19.78
C GLU A 11 -2.34 -10.70 18.48
N LEU A 12 -1.39 -10.66 17.52
CA LEU A 12 -1.63 -10.05 16.21
C LEU A 12 -2.57 -10.87 15.31
N ALA A 13 -2.54 -12.20 15.42
CA ALA A 13 -3.23 -13.13 14.52
C ALA A 13 -4.71 -12.79 14.22
N PRO A 14 -5.60 -12.53 15.21
CA PRO A 14 -7.00 -12.21 14.91
C PRO A 14 -7.16 -10.90 14.11
N PHE A 15 -6.28 -9.91 14.31
CA PHE A 15 -6.31 -8.66 13.55
C PHE A 15 -5.85 -8.88 12.09
N ALA A 16 -4.80 -9.68 11.90
CA ALA A 16 -4.32 -10.04 10.58
C ALA A 16 -5.38 -10.83 9.77
N GLN A 17 -6.17 -11.68 10.44
CA GLN A 17 -7.31 -12.36 9.83
C GLN A 17 -8.41 -11.37 9.41
N GLY A 18 -8.70 -10.36 10.25
CA GLY A 18 -9.63 -9.28 9.89
C GLY A 18 -9.19 -8.51 8.65
N ILE A 19 -7.89 -8.21 8.51
CA ILE A 19 -7.32 -7.61 7.29
C ILE A 19 -7.48 -8.56 6.10
N GLY A 20 -7.22 -9.86 6.27
CA GLY A 20 -7.40 -10.85 5.22
C GLY A 20 -8.85 -10.91 4.71
N ALA A 21 -9.83 -10.71 5.59
CA ALA A 21 -11.25 -10.77 5.25
C ALA A 21 -11.73 -9.62 4.35
N ILE A 22 -11.05 -8.46 4.35
CA ILE A 22 -11.40 -7.34 3.47
C ILE A 22 -10.78 -7.43 2.07
N LEU A 23 -9.79 -8.33 1.86
CA LEU A 23 -9.08 -8.42 0.59
C LEU A 23 -9.94 -8.96 -0.58
N PRO A 24 -10.79 -9.99 -0.42
CA PRO A 24 -11.58 -10.50 -1.55
C PRO A 24 -12.48 -9.45 -2.24
N PRO A 25 -13.30 -8.65 -1.53
CA PRO A 25 -14.07 -7.60 -2.19
C PRO A 25 -13.18 -6.51 -2.78
N LEU A 26 -12.07 -6.15 -2.13
CA LEU A 26 -11.11 -5.16 -2.65
C LEU A 26 -10.48 -5.63 -3.97
N PHE A 27 -10.16 -6.91 -4.12
CA PHE A 27 -9.65 -7.48 -5.37
C PHE A 27 -10.70 -7.42 -6.49
N ALA A 28 -11.97 -7.66 -6.19
CA ALA A 28 -13.03 -7.55 -7.18
C ALA A 28 -13.21 -6.10 -7.66
N GLU A 29 -13.20 -5.14 -6.73
CA GLU A 29 -13.30 -3.70 -7.03
C GLU A 29 -12.11 -3.21 -7.86
N THR A 30 -10.89 -3.47 -7.39
CA THR A 30 -9.66 -3.02 -8.08
C THR A 30 -9.47 -3.68 -9.45
N ALA A 31 -9.96 -4.92 -9.65
CA ALA A 31 -9.97 -5.54 -10.96
C ALA A 31 -10.93 -4.84 -11.94
N ALA A 32 -12.15 -4.51 -11.48
CA ALA A 32 -13.12 -3.77 -12.28
C ALA A 32 -12.60 -2.37 -12.66
N ASP A 33 -11.97 -1.68 -11.72
CA ASP A 33 -11.32 -0.39 -11.94
C ASP A 33 -10.19 -0.46 -12.97
N ALA A 34 -9.35 -1.50 -12.88
CA ALA A 34 -8.27 -1.70 -13.83
C ALA A 34 -8.80 -1.98 -15.25
N ASP A 35 -9.79 -2.86 -15.40
CA ASP A 35 -10.40 -3.19 -16.70
C ASP A 35 -11.13 -1.99 -17.32
N ALA A 36 -11.75 -1.13 -16.49
CA ALA A 36 -12.42 0.08 -16.92
C ALA A 36 -11.46 1.26 -17.18
N GLY A 37 -10.21 1.16 -16.75
CA GLY A 37 -9.24 2.26 -16.78
C GLY A 37 -9.61 3.41 -15.84
N THR A 38 -10.38 3.13 -14.79
CA THR A 38 -10.82 4.10 -13.78
C THR A 38 -9.98 3.94 -12.52
N TYR A 39 -9.25 4.98 -12.13
CA TYR A 39 -8.34 4.93 -10.97
C TYR A 39 -8.74 5.99 -9.95
N THR A 40 -9.97 5.93 -9.44
CA THR A 40 -10.43 6.92 -8.48
C THR A 40 -9.58 6.89 -7.21
N GLY A 41 -9.09 8.06 -6.78
CA GLY A 41 -8.45 8.23 -5.48
C GLY A 41 -9.39 8.79 -4.42
N GLU A 42 -10.70 8.82 -4.67
CA GLU A 42 -11.68 9.33 -3.71
C GLU A 42 -11.53 8.62 -2.36
N GLY A 43 -11.27 9.38 -1.31
CA GLY A 43 -11.02 8.87 0.05
C GLY A 43 -9.61 8.30 0.30
N ASN A 44 -8.88 7.84 -0.72
CA ASN A 44 -7.54 7.28 -0.54
C ASN A 44 -6.62 7.44 -1.77
N PRO A 45 -6.14 8.66 -2.07
CA PRO A 45 -5.27 8.91 -3.21
C PRO A 45 -3.85 8.39 -2.99
N LEU A 46 -3.07 8.25 -4.07
CA LEU A 46 -1.67 7.82 -4.02
C LEU A 46 -0.80 8.67 -3.08
N THR A 47 -1.07 9.96 -3.00
CA THR A 47 -0.40 10.87 -2.03
C THR A 47 -0.61 10.45 -0.57
N SER A 48 -1.83 10.01 -0.22
CA SER A 48 -2.16 9.44 1.09
C SER A 48 -1.38 8.13 1.32
N ALA A 49 -1.42 7.23 0.33
CA ALA A 49 -0.73 5.94 0.40
C ALA A 49 0.79 6.11 0.61
N VAL A 50 1.44 7.02 -0.12
CA VAL A 50 2.88 7.31 0.05
C VAL A 50 3.20 7.84 1.44
N SER A 51 2.34 8.70 2.00
CA SER A 51 2.50 9.19 3.39
C SER A 51 2.46 8.03 4.40
N SER A 52 1.47 7.14 4.28
CA SER A 52 1.37 5.95 5.13
C SER A 52 2.59 5.03 4.99
N MET A 53 3.04 4.78 3.76
CA MET A 53 4.23 3.95 3.51
C MET A 53 5.49 4.57 4.11
N ALA A 54 5.69 5.88 3.96
CA ALA A 54 6.83 6.59 4.53
C ALA A 54 6.87 6.47 6.06
N HIS A 55 5.72 6.56 6.74
CA HIS A 55 5.65 6.33 8.19
C HIS A 55 5.99 4.89 8.56
N ILE A 56 5.47 3.90 7.84
CA ILE A 56 5.79 2.47 8.09
C ILE A 56 7.28 2.20 7.91
N VAL A 57 7.89 2.74 6.85
CA VAL A 57 9.34 2.64 6.60
C VAL A 57 10.11 3.27 7.76
N HIS A 58 9.77 4.50 8.13
CA HIS A 58 10.44 5.23 9.20
C HIS A 58 10.44 4.45 10.52
N VAL A 59 9.26 4.05 11.01
CA VAL A 59 9.17 3.34 12.31
C VAL A 59 9.84 1.96 12.25
N SER A 60 9.81 1.29 11.09
CA SER A 60 10.48 -0.01 10.94
C SER A 60 12.00 0.16 11.10
N GLU A 61 12.57 1.18 10.46
CA GLU A 61 13.99 1.47 10.49
C GLU A 61 14.48 1.97 11.85
N GLU A 62 13.67 2.74 12.58
CA GLU A 62 13.95 3.11 13.98
C GLU A 62 14.09 1.88 14.88
N HIS A 63 13.39 0.79 14.57
CA HIS A 63 13.49 -0.49 15.26
C HIS A 63 14.57 -1.42 14.67
N GLY A 64 15.39 -0.95 13.72
CA GLY A 64 16.41 -1.77 13.05
C GLY A 64 15.83 -2.89 12.18
N ILE A 65 14.59 -2.76 11.74
CA ILE A 65 13.89 -3.73 10.90
C ILE A 65 14.06 -3.33 9.44
N ASP A 66 14.46 -4.30 8.59
CA ASP A 66 14.53 -4.08 7.15
C ASP A 66 13.15 -3.70 6.58
N ALA A 67 13.09 -2.53 5.97
CA ALA A 67 11.90 -1.99 5.32
C ALA A 67 11.91 -2.18 3.80
N GLY A 68 12.82 -3.00 3.24
CA GLY A 68 13.03 -3.14 1.80
C GLY A 68 11.77 -3.36 0.97
N VAL A 69 10.86 -4.24 1.42
CA VAL A 69 9.57 -4.49 0.74
C VAL A 69 8.70 -3.23 0.70
N MET A 70 8.57 -2.53 1.84
CA MET A 70 7.78 -1.30 1.92
C MET A 70 8.43 -0.15 1.14
N ARG A 71 9.76 -0.03 1.15
CA ARG A 71 10.48 0.95 0.33
C ARG A 71 10.27 0.70 -1.17
N ALA A 72 10.26 -0.56 -1.60
CA ALA A 72 9.98 -0.89 -2.99
C ALA A 72 8.55 -0.45 -3.39
N ALA A 73 7.56 -0.74 -2.53
CA ALA A 73 6.18 -0.31 -2.72
C ALA A 73 6.03 1.23 -2.76
N GLU A 74 6.63 1.93 -1.80
CA GLU A 74 6.67 3.39 -1.74
C GLU A 74 7.30 3.97 -3.01
N GLY A 75 8.41 3.39 -3.47
CA GLY A 75 9.09 3.79 -4.70
C GLY A 75 8.21 3.65 -5.94
N MET A 76 7.37 2.61 -6.02
CA MET A 76 6.39 2.44 -7.11
C MET A 76 5.33 3.55 -7.07
N ALA A 77 4.77 3.84 -5.90
CA ALA A 77 3.78 4.89 -5.72
C ALA A 77 4.37 6.28 -6.02
N ARG A 78 5.59 6.59 -5.54
CA ARG A 78 6.28 7.84 -5.84
C ARG A 78 6.53 8.04 -7.34
N ARG A 79 6.85 6.98 -8.08
CA ARG A 79 6.96 7.05 -9.55
C ARG A 79 5.63 7.42 -10.20
N ALA A 80 4.52 6.83 -9.77
CA ALA A 80 3.20 7.20 -10.27
C ALA A 80 2.86 8.67 -9.98
N ILE A 81 3.13 9.15 -8.76
CA ILE A 81 2.98 10.57 -8.40
C ILE A 81 3.82 11.47 -9.31
N GLY A 82 5.09 11.10 -9.56
CA GLY A 82 5.99 11.87 -10.45
C GLY A 82 5.51 11.95 -11.91
N LEU A 83 4.63 11.05 -12.33
CA LEU A 83 3.97 11.06 -13.64
C LEU A 83 2.65 11.86 -13.65
N GLY A 84 2.30 12.53 -12.55
CA GLY A 84 1.09 13.34 -12.43
C GLY A 84 -0.12 12.62 -11.85
N HIS A 85 0.05 11.40 -11.32
CA HIS A 85 -1.04 10.57 -10.82
C HIS A 85 -1.24 10.67 -9.30
N GLY A 86 -0.96 11.83 -8.70
CA GLY A 86 -1.00 11.98 -7.24
C GLY A 86 -2.38 11.80 -6.60
N GLU A 87 -3.42 12.13 -7.35
CA GLU A 87 -4.83 12.07 -6.93
C GLU A 87 -5.52 10.77 -7.36
N ASP A 88 -4.83 9.90 -8.10
CA ASP A 88 -5.37 8.62 -8.53
C ASP A 88 -5.32 7.59 -7.38
N GLY A 89 -6.16 6.57 -7.47
CA GLY A 89 -6.15 5.41 -6.58
C GLY A 89 -4.91 4.53 -6.76
N PHE A 90 -4.59 3.74 -5.73
CA PHE A 90 -3.35 2.96 -5.67
C PHE A 90 -3.14 2.02 -6.88
N ILE A 91 -4.23 1.46 -7.43
CA ILE A 91 -4.17 0.51 -8.56
C ILE A 91 -3.61 1.12 -9.86
N ARG A 92 -3.55 2.46 -9.97
CA ARG A 92 -2.86 3.18 -11.05
C ARG A 92 -1.40 2.74 -11.26
N ILE A 93 -0.76 2.25 -10.19
CA ILE A 93 0.61 1.72 -10.26
C ILE A 93 0.74 0.59 -11.28
N ALA A 94 -0.31 -0.21 -11.51
CA ALA A 94 -0.28 -1.30 -12.50
C ALA A 94 0.08 -0.78 -13.91
N GLU A 95 -0.49 0.36 -14.32
CA GLU A 95 -0.18 1.02 -15.60
C GLU A 95 1.26 1.51 -15.66
N VAL A 96 1.77 2.01 -14.54
CA VAL A 96 3.14 2.54 -14.47
C VAL A 96 4.17 1.41 -14.55
N ILE A 97 3.88 0.25 -13.99
CA ILE A 97 4.76 -0.93 -14.04
C ILE A 97 4.66 -1.65 -15.39
N ALA A 98 3.48 -1.68 -16.01
CA ALA A 98 3.26 -2.32 -17.30
C ALA A 98 3.94 -1.58 -18.47
N ARG A 99 4.17 -0.27 -18.34
CA ARG A 99 4.89 0.54 -19.33
C ARG A 99 6.33 0.06 -19.47
N ARG A 100 6.64 -0.47 -20.66
CA ARG A 100 8.01 -0.65 -21.17
C ARG A 100 8.53 0.65 -21.78
#